data_AF-A0A845CG87-F1
#
_entry.id   AF-A0A845CG87-F1
#
_cell.length_a   1.000
_cell.length_b   1.000
_cell.length_c   1.000
_cell.angle_alpha   90.00
_cell.angle_beta   90.00
_cell.angle_gamma   90.00
#
_symmetry.space_group_name_H-M   'P 1'
#
loop_
_entity.id
_entity.type
_entity.pdbx_description
1 polymer ?
#
loop_
_entity_poly.entity_id
_entity_poly.type
_entity_poly.pdbx_seq_one_letter_code
_entity_poly.pdbx_strand_id
1 'polypeptide(L)'
;MALAVSWFPKFPEWFILGGTRSGNLRYGLISPAPVQRSRMNTPSIARRFAKFACGLEHIDSDVRTAADRAMLDTLGVMLAGGAHPSVRALTEVTKRGEGRATLATGGRVDAEAAALGHGTA
;
A
#
# COMPACT_ATOMS: atom_id res chain seq x y z
N MET A 1 25.59 16.16 3.55
CA MET A 1 24.86 16.30 4.82
C MET A 1 23.77 15.24 4.81
N ALA A 2 24.06 14.06 5.39
CA ALA A 2 23.24 12.87 5.27
C ALA A 2 22.37 12.73 6.52
N LEU A 3 21.04 12.72 6.36
CA LEU A 3 20.11 12.40 7.43
C LEU A 3 19.69 10.95 7.30
N ALA A 4 20.13 10.14 8.27
CA ALA A 4 19.76 8.76 8.45
C ALA A 4 18.28 8.67 8.85
N VAL A 5 17.47 8.03 8.01
CA VAL A 5 16.09 7.65 8.36
C VAL A 5 16.13 6.24 8.92
N SER A 6 16.26 6.14 10.24
CA SER A 6 16.14 4.89 10.99
C SER A 6 14.67 4.62 11.30
N TRP A 7 13.95 4.00 10.37
CA TRP A 7 12.58 3.51 10.59
C TRP A 7 12.36 2.19 9.83
N PHE A 8 12.98 1.12 10.32
CA PHE A 8 12.64 -0.26 9.96
C PHE A 8 12.23 -1.00 11.24
N PRO A 9 11.00 -1.56 11.33
CA PRO A 9 10.69 -2.47 12.42
C PRO A 9 11.49 -3.77 12.25
N LYS A 10 12.09 -4.21 13.35
CA LYS A 10 12.87 -5.44 13.48
C LYS A 10 12.02 -6.65 13.06
N PHE A 11 12.46 -7.39 12.05
CA PHE A 11 11.91 -8.71 11.71
C PHE A 11 12.34 -9.74 12.78
N PRO A 12 11.43 -10.59 13.29
CA PRO A 12 11.79 -11.61 14.28
C PRO A 12 12.58 -12.78 13.66
N GLU A 13 13.58 -13.22 14.41
CA GLU A 13 14.68 -14.16 14.11
C GLU A 13 14.28 -15.63 13.86
N TRP A 14 13.23 -15.91 13.08
CA TRP A 14 12.83 -17.30 12.78
C TRP A 14 13.35 -17.83 11.45
N PHE A 15 14.27 -17.10 10.82
CA PHE A 15 14.98 -17.56 9.63
C PHE A 15 16.30 -18.20 10.05
N ILE A 16 16.49 -19.46 9.62
CA ILE A 16 17.70 -20.31 9.73
C ILE A 16 17.69 -21.29 10.92
N LEU A 17 17.23 -22.53 10.66
CA LEU A 17 18.03 -23.77 10.75
C LEU A 17 17.13 -25.01 10.63
N GLY A 18 17.42 -25.86 9.65
CA GLY A 18 16.74 -27.15 9.47
C GLY A 18 17.40 -28.02 8.42
N GLY A 19 18.73 -28.11 8.47
CA GLY A 19 19.51 -29.05 7.67
C GLY A 19 19.21 -30.50 8.04
N THR A 20 19.18 -31.36 7.02
CA THR A 20 18.86 -32.78 7.06
C THR A 20 20.03 -33.61 7.60
N ARG A 21 19.77 -34.56 8.52
CA ARG A 21 20.08 -36.01 8.37
C ARG A 21 19.98 -36.81 9.68
N SER A 22 19.34 -37.97 9.52
CA SER A 22 19.72 -39.30 10.05
C SER A 22 19.42 -39.65 11.52
N GLY A 23 18.62 -40.72 11.69
CA GLY A 23 18.82 -41.66 12.80
C GLY A 23 17.56 -42.23 13.46
N ASN A 24 17.22 -43.46 13.07
CA ASN A 24 16.53 -44.51 13.84
C ASN A 24 15.00 -44.50 14.05
N LEU A 25 14.40 -45.52 13.43
CA LEU A 25 13.04 -46.02 13.55
C LEU A 25 12.73 -46.57 14.94
N ARG A 26 11.56 -46.22 15.48
CA ARG A 26 10.71 -47.13 16.28
C ARG A 26 9.27 -47.00 15.81
N TYR A 27 8.77 -48.08 15.22
CA TYR A 27 7.38 -48.28 14.83
C TYR A 27 6.51 -48.43 16.08
N GLY A 28 5.95 -47.31 16.55
CA GLY A 28 4.79 -47.31 17.43
C GLY A 28 3.60 -46.81 16.61
N LEU A 29 2.62 -47.68 16.37
CA LEU A 29 1.36 -47.35 15.71
C LEU A 29 0.49 -46.51 16.68
N ILE A 30 0.94 -45.30 16.97
CA ILE A 30 0.12 -44.28 17.59
C ILE A 30 -0.67 -43.69 16.43
N SER A 31 -1.94 -44.11 16.27
CA SER A 31 -2.88 -43.36 15.47
C SER A 31 -2.88 -41.94 16.04
N PRO A 32 -2.35 -40.92 15.33
CA PRO A 32 -2.46 -39.57 15.85
C PRO A 32 -3.95 -39.26 15.85
N ALA A 33 -4.53 -39.13 17.04
CA ALA A 33 -5.81 -38.43 17.16
C ALA A 33 -5.73 -37.20 16.25
N PRO A 34 -6.74 -36.94 15.41
CA PRO A 34 -6.68 -35.81 14.50
C PRO A 34 -6.34 -34.60 15.36
N VAL A 35 -5.14 -34.06 15.15
CA VAL A 35 -4.78 -32.79 15.76
C VAL A 35 -5.78 -31.83 15.16
N GLN A 36 -6.85 -31.56 15.91
CA GLN A 36 -7.70 -30.41 15.70
C GLN A 36 -6.77 -29.23 15.92
N ARG A 37 -5.99 -28.89 14.89
CA ARG A 37 -5.49 -27.55 14.69
C ARG A 37 -6.76 -26.73 14.62
N SER A 38 -7.15 -26.17 15.76
CA SER A 38 -7.96 -24.98 15.77
C SER A 38 -7.15 -24.00 14.92
N ARG A 39 -7.44 -23.96 13.62
CA ARG A 39 -7.03 -22.85 12.77
C ARG A 39 -7.78 -21.68 13.37
N MET A 40 -7.17 -21.02 14.35
CA MET A 40 -7.54 -19.68 14.74
C MET A 40 -7.53 -18.92 13.42
N ASN A 41 -8.73 -18.67 12.91
CA ASN A 41 -8.98 -18.25 11.54
C ASN A 41 -8.61 -16.77 11.45
N THR A 42 -7.31 -16.50 11.54
CA THR A 42 -6.76 -15.16 11.58
C THR A 42 -7.14 -14.51 10.26
N PRO A 43 -7.92 -13.43 10.27
CA PRO A 43 -8.34 -12.79 9.04
C PRO A 43 -7.10 -12.36 8.25
N SER A 44 -7.14 -12.58 6.93
CA SER A 44 -6.06 -12.17 6.04
C SER A 44 -5.79 -10.67 6.17
N ILE A 45 -4.56 -10.26 5.85
CA ILE A 45 -4.15 -8.85 5.85
C ILE A 45 -5.12 -8.02 4.99
N ALA A 46 -5.47 -8.52 3.80
CA ALA A 46 -6.45 -7.88 2.92
C ALA A 46 -7.81 -7.65 3.61
N ARG A 47 -8.32 -8.65 4.35
CA ARG A 47 -9.59 -8.52 5.10
C ARG A 47 -9.49 -7.49 6.22
N ARG A 48 -8.34 -7.41 6.90
CA ARG A 48 -8.09 -6.41 7.95
C ARG A 48 -8.06 -4.99 7.39
N PHE A 49 -7.37 -4.78 6.26
CA PHE A 49 -7.34 -3.48 5.57
C PHE A 49 -8.72 -3.07 5.07
N ALA A 50 -9.47 -3.99 4.44
CA ALA A 50 -10.83 -3.69 4.00
C ALA A 50 -11.73 -3.28 5.17
N LYS A 51 -11.66 -3.99 6.30
CA LYS A 51 -12.42 -3.63 7.51
C LYS A 51 -12.03 -2.25 8.05
N PHE A 52 -10.74 -1.92 8.05
CA PHE A 52 -10.26 -0.60 8.46
C PHE A 52 -10.77 0.50 7.52
N ALA A 53 -10.57 0.34 6.21
CA ALA A 53 -10.96 1.35 5.21
C ALA A 53 -12.46 1.63 5.21
N CYS A 54 -13.29 0.60 5.39
CA CYS A 54 -14.76 0.75 5.41
C CYS A 54 -15.33 1.13 6.78
N GLY A 55 -14.54 1.05 7.86
CA GLY A 55 -15.01 1.16 9.25
C GLY A 55 -14.59 2.44 9.97
N LEU A 56 -14.09 3.44 9.25
CA LEU A 56 -13.68 4.72 9.82
C LEU A 56 -14.91 5.59 10.09
N GLU A 57 -15.38 5.59 11.34
CA GLU A 57 -16.52 6.43 11.79
C GLU A 57 -16.07 7.81 12.30
N HIS A 58 -14.88 7.86 12.92
CA HIS A 58 -14.34 9.08 13.51
C HIS A 58 -12.87 9.24 13.15
N ILE A 59 -12.50 10.46 12.72
CA ILE A 59 -11.12 10.84 12.41
C ILE A 59 -10.76 11.97 13.37
N ASP A 60 -9.70 11.75 14.13
CA ASP A 60 -9.14 12.71 15.08
C ASP A 60 -8.79 14.04 14.39
N SER A 61 -9.00 15.16 15.10
CA SER A 61 -8.77 16.51 14.55
C SER A 61 -7.32 16.75 14.15
N ASP A 62 -6.36 16.17 14.86
CA ASP A 62 -4.94 16.33 14.56
C ASP A 62 -4.57 15.56 13.29
N VAL A 63 -5.16 14.37 13.11
CA VAL A 63 -5.01 13.58 11.88
C VAL A 63 -5.62 14.31 10.69
N ARG A 64 -6.79 14.93 10.86
CA ARG A 64 -7.43 15.75 9.82
C ARG A 64 -6.55 16.93 9.44
N THR A 65 -6.04 17.66 10.43
CA THR A 65 -5.14 18.81 10.20
C THR A 65 -3.86 18.40 9.47
N ALA A 66 -3.28 17.25 9.84
CA ALA A 66 -2.13 16.70 9.14
C ALA A 66 -2.48 16.30 7.69
N ALA A 67 -3.65 15.69 7.46
CA ALA A 67 -4.14 15.35 6.14
C ALA A 67 -4.36 16.58 5.26
N ASP A 68 -4.97 17.65 5.80
CA ASP A 68 -5.18 18.90 5.06
C ASP A 68 -3.85 19.53 4.63
N ARG A 69 -2.84 19.54 5.51
CA ARG A 69 -1.49 20.00 5.18
C ARG A 69 -0.84 19.14 4.10
N ALA A 70 -0.93 17.81 4.23
CA ALA A 70 -0.39 16.88 3.25
C ALA A 70 -1.08 17.02 1.88
N MET A 71 -2.38 17.26 1.86
CA MET A 71 -3.13 17.54 0.64
C MET A 71 -2.64 18.83 -0.01
N LEU A 72 -2.50 19.92 0.75
CA LEU A 72 -2.02 21.19 0.20
C LEU A 72 -0.58 21.10 -0.30
N ASP A 73 0.29 20.38 0.40
CA ASP A 73 1.66 20.13 -0.03
C ASP A 73 1.69 19.34 -1.36
N THR A 74 0.91 18.25 -1.44
CA THR A 74 0.80 17.43 -2.65
C THR A 74 0.27 18.25 -3.83
N LEU A 75 -0.76 19.08 -3.62
CA LEU A 75 -1.28 19.97 -4.65
C LEU A 75 -0.24 21.01 -5.09
N GLY A 76 0.54 21.54 -4.15
CA GLY A 76 1.62 22.48 -4.46
C GLY A 76 2.71 21.85 -5.33
N VAL A 77 3.16 20.65 -4.98
CA VAL A 77 4.15 19.89 -5.78
C VAL A 77 3.58 19.56 -7.16
N MET A 78 2.35 19.04 -7.23
CA MET A 78 1.69 18.69 -8.48
C MET A 78 1.54 19.89 -9.42
N LEU A 79 1.22 21.08 -8.90
CA LEU A 79 1.15 22.30 -9.72
C LEU A 79 2.54 22.75 -10.20
N ALA A 80 3.56 22.64 -9.35
CA ALA A 80 4.94 22.98 -9.72
C ALA A 80 5.50 22.01 -10.77
N GLY A 81 5.26 20.70 -10.62
CA GLY A 81 5.73 19.66 -11.52
C GLY A 81 4.89 19.49 -12.78
N GLY A 82 3.60 19.82 -12.75
CA GLY A 82 2.68 19.73 -13.89
C GLY A 82 3.06 20.62 -15.09
N ALA A 83 3.84 21.67 -14.85
CA ALA A 83 4.40 22.51 -15.93
C ALA A 83 5.59 21.84 -16.65
N HIS A 84 6.19 20.80 -16.08
CA HIS A 84 7.38 20.16 -16.62
C HIS A 84 7.08 19.42 -17.94
N PRO A 85 7.90 19.59 -19.00
CA PRO A 85 7.62 19.02 -20.33
C PRO A 85 7.40 17.51 -20.33
N SER A 86 8.14 16.76 -19.51
CA SER A 86 8.00 15.30 -19.41
C SER A 86 6.66 14.86 -18.83
N VAL A 87 6.14 15.59 -17.84
CA VAL A 87 4.83 15.32 -17.21
C VAL A 87 3.71 15.66 -18.17
N ARG A 88 3.84 16.77 -18.91
CA ARG A 88 2.89 17.15 -19.97
C ARG A 88 2.86 16.10 -21.08
N ALA A 89 4.01 15.66 -21.57
CA ALA A 89 4.10 14.63 -22.61
C ALA A 89 3.43 13.32 -22.17
N LEU A 90 3.68 12.88 -20.93
CA LEU A 90 3.02 11.70 -20.38
C LEU A 90 1.50 11.88 -20.28
N THR A 91 1.04 13.05 -19.84
CA THR A 91 -0.39 13.35 -19.74
C THR A 91 -1.05 13.29 -21.12
N GLU A 92 -0.46 13.89 -22.16
CA GLU A 92 -1.01 13.83 -23.53
C GLU A 92 -1.13 12.41 -24.08
N VAL A 93 -0.14 11.54 -23.83
CA VAL A 93 -0.18 10.13 -24.27
C VAL A 93 -1.29 9.34 -23.56
N THR A 94 -1.65 9.76 -22.35
CA THR A 94 -2.62 9.05 -21.51
C THR A 94 -4.05 9.55 -21.73
N LYS A 95 -4.25 10.69 -22.41
CA LYS A 95 -5.60 11.18 -22.73
C LYS A 95 -6.34 10.19 -23.62
N ARG A 96 -7.32 9.50 -23.05
CA ARG A 96 -8.25 8.64 -23.80
C ARG A 96 -9.67 9.18 -23.64
N GLY A 97 -10.09 9.98 -24.63
CA GLY A 97 -11.46 10.49 -24.71
C GLY A 97 -11.80 11.64 -23.75
N GLU A 98 -13.04 12.11 -23.85
CA GLU A 98 -13.58 13.17 -22.99
C GLU A 98 -14.18 12.55 -21.72
N GLY A 99 -13.45 12.61 -20.62
CA GLY A 99 -13.97 12.15 -19.33
C GLY A 99 -14.50 13.28 -18.44
N ARG A 100 -14.86 12.92 -17.20
CA ARG A 100 -15.47 13.84 -16.24
C ARG A 100 -14.50 14.44 -15.23
N ALA A 101 -13.27 13.91 -15.13
CA ALA A 101 -12.27 14.37 -14.18
C ALA A 101 -11.43 15.51 -14.78
N THR A 102 -11.09 16.50 -13.96
CA THR A 102 -10.29 17.66 -14.38
C THR A 102 -8.81 17.43 -14.08
N LEU A 103 -7.96 17.69 -15.06
CA LEU A 103 -6.51 17.71 -14.89
C LEU A 103 -6.06 19.03 -14.25
N ALA A 104 -5.01 18.99 -13.43
CA ALA A 104 -4.46 20.16 -12.77
C ALA A 104 -3.85 21.14 -13.78
N THR A 105 -3.39 20.58 -14.91
CA THR A 105 -2.84 21.31 -16.06
C THR A 105 -3.92 21.77 -17.04
N GLY A 106 -5.20 21.51 -16.75
CA GLY A 106 -6.34 21.89 -17.58
C GLY A 106 -6.85 20.78 -18.52
N GLY A 107 -8.11 20.89 -18.91
CA GLY A 107 -8.81 19.88 -19.70
C GLY A 107 -9.53 18.83 -18.85
N ARG A 108 -10.24 17.92 -19.52
CA ARG A 108 -11.02 16.84 -18.90
C ARG A 108 -10.64 15.49 -19.50
N VAL A 109 -10.49 14.49 -18.64
CA VAL A 109 -10.12 13.11 -18.98
C VAL A 109 -10.88 12.12 -18.10
N ASP A 110 -10.78 10.83 -18.41
CA ASP A 110 -11.32 9.78 -17.54
C ASP A 110 -10.62 9.78 -16.16
N ALA A 111 -11.21 9.11 -15.18
CA ALA A 111 -10.68 9.12 -13.81
C ALA A 111 -9.30 8.46 -13.70
N GLU A 112 -9.01 7.46 -14.54
CA GLU A 112 -7.76 6.70 -14.52
C GLU A 112 -6.61 7.54 -15.07
N ALA A 113 -6.83 8.19 -16.21
CA ALA A 113 -5.90 9.12 -16.82
C ALA A 113 -5.67 10.36 -15.95
N ALA A 114 -6.71 10.87 -15.26
CA ALA A 114 -6.55 11.95 -14.29
C ALA A 114 -5.67 11.52 -13.11
N ALA A 115 -5.92 10.33 -12.55
CA ALA A 115 -5.13 9.82 -11.44
C ALA A 115 -3.66 9.61 -11.83
N LEU A 116 -3.38 9.08 -13.02
CA LEU A 116 -2.01 8.93 -13.51
C LEU A 116 -1.35 10.30 -13.72
N GLY A 117 -2.04 11.23 -14.37
CA GLY A 117 -1.52 12.59 -14.62
C GLY A 117 -1.15 13.30 -13.32
N HIS A 118 -2.06 13.34 -12.36
CA HIS A 118 -1.82 13.95 -11.05
C HIS A 118 -0.72 13.24 -10.25
N GLY A 119 -0.66 11.91 -10.31
CA GLY A 119 0.34 11.13 -9.57
C GLY A 119 1.76 11.21 -10.12
N THR A 120 1.91 11.64 -11.38
CA THR A 120 3.23 11.78 -12.04
C THR A 120 3.78 13.20 -12.04
N ALA A 121 2.94 14.18 -11.71
CA ALA A 121 3.28 15.59 -11.60
C ALA A 121 3.92 15.91 -10.24
#